data_AF-A0A2B0N1N6-F1
#
_entry.id   AF-A0A2B0N1N6-F1
#
_cell.length_a   1.000
_cell.length_b   1.000
_cell.length_c   1.000
_cell.angle_alpha   90.00
_cell.angle_beta   90.00
_cell.angle_gamma   90.00
#
_symmetry.space_group_name_H-M   'P 1'
#
loop_
_entity.id
_entity.type
_entity.pdbx_description
1 polymer ?
#
loop_
_entity_poly.entity_id
_entity_poly.type
_entity_poly.pdbx_seq_one_letter_code
_entity_poly.pdbx_strand_id
1 'polypeptide(L)' 'MINGIFIVKNGQVQLIEPPQGGFGEQSFVYQSGEVICMEERKTQLL' A
#
# COMPACT_ATOMS: atom_id res chain seq x y z
N MET A 1 16.61 10.96 3.68
CA MET A 1 15.34 10.53 3.06
C MET A 1 14.60 9.72 4.11
N ILE A 2 13.32 10.02 4.36
CA ILE A 2 12.50 9.29 5.34
C ILE A 2 11.81 8.13 4.62
N ASN A 3 12.11 6.90 5.06
CA ASN A 3 11.38 5.71 4.63
C ASN A 3 10.24 5.50 5.63
N GLY A 4 8.99 5.43 5.16
CA GLY A 4 7.81 5.28 6.00
C GLY A 4 6.59 4.83 5.19
N ILE A 5 5.55 4.37 5.88
CA ILE A 5 4.29 3.95 5.24
C ILE A 5 3.33 5.13 5.24
N PHE A 6 2.80 5.48 4.07
CA PHE A 6 1.87 6.58 3.91
C PHE A 6 0.51 6.08 3.45
N ILE A 7 -0.56 6.59 4.06
CA ILE A 7 -1.94 6.39 3.63
C ILE A 7 -2.44 7.68 2.98
N VAL A 8 -3.09 7.54 1.82
CA VAL A 8 -3.84 8.61 1.18
C VAL A 8 -5.34 8.35 1.40
N LYS A 9 -6.00 9.25 2.15
CA LYS A 9 -7.44 9.16 2.41
C LYS A 9 -8.05 10.54 2.32
N ASN A 10 -9.14 10.68 1.56
CA ASN A 10 -9.81 11.96 1.32
C ASN A 10 -8.87 13.06 0.80
N GLY A 11 -7.89 12.69 -0.03
CA GLY A 11 -6.88 13.61 -0.55
C GLY A 11 -5.82 14.06 0.47
N GLN A 12 -5.85 13.54 1.70
CA GLN A 12 -4.84 13.83 2.72
C GLN A 12 -3.83 12.69 2.80
N VAL A 13 -2.55 13.06 2.93
CA VAL A 13 -1.44 12.13 3.14
C VAL A 13 -1.14 12.05 4.64
N GLN A 14 -1.11 10.84 5.17
CA GLN A 14 -0.82 10.58 6.58
C GLN A 14 0.29 9.54 6.70
N LEU A 15 1.31 9.83 7.49
CA LEU A 15 2.31 8.86 7.90
C LEU A 15 1.70 7.95 8.97
N ILE A 16 1.88 6.65 8.84
CA ILE A 16 1.48 5.68 9.86
C ILE A 16 2.67 4.85 10.32
N GLU A 17 2.58 4.34 11.54
CA GLU A 17 3.46 3.28 12.01
C GLU A 17 3.23 1.99 11.22
N PRO A 18 4.26 1.15 11.04
CA PRO A 18 4.08 -0.18 10.49
C PRO A 18 2.99 -0.93 11.25
N PRO A 19 2.04 -1.56 10.54
CA PRO A 19 1.04 -2.39 11.20
C PRO A 19 1.75 -3.53 11.94
N GLN A 20 1.36 -3.79 13.19
CA GLN A 20 1.93 -4.84 14.05
C GLN A 20 1.53 -6.27 13.64
N GLY A 21 0.89 -6.43 12.49
CA GLY A 21 0.37 -7.68 11.96
C GLY A 21 -0.63 -7.41 10.83
N GLY A 22 -0.94 -8.44 10.05
CA GLY A 22 -1.90 -8.37 8.95
C GLY A 22 -1.41 -9.03 7.67
N PHE A 23 -2.28 -9.04 6.66
CA PHE A 23 -1.95 -9.40 5.29
C PHE A 23 -2.03 -8.12 4.46
N GLY A 24 -1.09 -7.87 3.56
CA GLY A 24 -1.32 -6.82 2.58
C GLY A 24 -0.08 -6.22 1.97
N GLU A 25 0.55 -6.96 1.06
CA GLU A 25 1.07 -6.29 -0.13
C GLU A 25 0.02 -6.46 -1.22
N GLN A 26 -0.64 -5.35 -1.59
CA GLN A 26 -1.44 -5.30 -2.79
C GLN A 26 -0.69 -4.45 -3.80
N SER A 27 -0.23 -5.11 -4.87
CA SER A 27 0.48 -4.44 -5.95
C SER A 27 -0.50 -4.05 -7.04
N PHE A 28 -0.44 -2.79 -7.46
CA PHE A 28 -1.20 -2.29 -8.60
C PHE A 28 -0.23 -1.86 -9.68
N VAL A 29 -0.50 -2.26 -10.91
CA VAL A 29 0.19 -1.70 -12.08
C VAL A 29 -0.72 -0.66 -12.70
N TYR A 30 -0.27 0.60 -12.69
CA TYR A 30 -0.95 1.70 -13.38
C TYR A 30 -0.29 1.94 -14.73
N GLN A 31 -1.07 1.86 -15.80
CA GLN A 31 -0.61 2.18 -17.14
C GLN A 31 -1.72 2.91 -17.90
N SER A 32 -1.37 3.99 -18.60
CA SER A 32 -2.31 4.78 -19.42
C SER A 32 -3.52 5.35 -18.65
N GLY A 33 -3.38 5.62 -17.34
CA GLY A 33 -4.45 6.16 -16.51
C GLY A 33 -5.40 5.11 -15.92
N GLU A 34 -5.16 3.83 -16.17
CA GLU A 34 -5.98 2.71 -15.69
C GLU A 34 -5.15 1.71 -14.88
N VAL A 35 -5.82 0.98 -13.97
CA VAL A 35 -5.22 -0.17 -13.28
C VAL A 35 -5.31 -1.38 -14.20
N ILE A 36 -4.16 -1.88 -14.64
CA ILE A 36 -4.10 -3.01 -15.58
C ILE A 36 -3.83 -4.36 -14.90
N CYS A 37 -3.41 -4.34 -13.62
CA CYS A 37 -3.17 -5.54 -12.83
C CYS A 37 -3.34 -5.25 -11.34
N MET A 38 -3.94 -6.19 -10.63
CA MET A 38 -4.06 -6.19 -9.17
C MET A 38 -3.63 -7.56 -8.66
N GLU A 39 -2.46 -7.61 -8.02
CA GLU A 39 -1.98 -8.82 -7.34
C GLU A 39 -2.14 -8.65 -5.83
N GLU A 40 -2.87 -9.57 -5.21
CA GLU A 40 -2.95 -9.67 -3.75
C GLU A 40 -1.91 -10.69 -3.26
N ARG A 41 -0.92 -10.23 -2.50
CA ARG A 41 -0.02 -11.12 -1.75
C ARG A 41 -0.42 -11.08 -0.28
N LYS A 42 -1.04 -12.18 0.17
CA LYS A 42 -1.27 -12.45 1.58
C LYS A 42 0.03 -12.89 2.25
N THR A 43 0.98 -11.98 2.41
CA THR A 43 2.13 -12.19 3.29
C THR A 43 1.70 -11.84 4.70
N GLN A 44 1.74 -12.81 5.62
CA GLN A 44 1.52 -12.58 7.04
C GLN A 44 2.72 -11.79 7.57
N LEU A 45 2.49 -10.56 8.04
CA LEU A 45 3.49 -9.82 8.81
C LEU A 45 3.60 -10.50 10.19
N LEU A 46 4.81 -10.98 10.51
CA LEU A 46 5.17 -11.69 11.76
C LEU A 46 5.11 -10.75 12.97
#